data_AF-A0A8S4HJQ5-F1
#
_entry.id   AF-A0A8S4HJQ5-F1
#
_cell.length_a   1.000
_cell.length_b   1.000
_cell.length_c   1.000
_cell.angle_alpha   90.00
_cell.angle_beta   90.00
_cell.angle_gamma   90.00
#
_symmetry.space_group_name_H-M   'P 1'
#
loop_
_entity.id
_entity.type
_entity.pdbx_description
1 polymer ?
#
loop_
_entity_poly.entity_id
_entity_poly.type
_entity_poly.pdbx_seq_one_letter_code
_entity_poly.pdbx_strand_id
1 'polypeptide(L)'
;MRSTSYDVKNIYHTYKEIIESWSPSANFQTSEDCFFIKQDYIKKHADTFKNTHCSKAQHYLYAVESRSVSQYLSNGCKYFLYWLYYDVLNKKVDYHKVLKVYEDVLTGYIEGSSNDYFRNYVNIFSEETIEKIIKLTEMYDNFHKLKEEDKQVGGNKCHHAEECVRLYKENIKICEDGNDYDFCYELDNMKESYDEYMKSNECCPNSPKTLESYRLYNPAVVIITPFSILLVISLSLFFLYKFTPFGSIFRKSTKNKKNVSDNLDYATHVLPHTSQRVKNYNKKRQYNISYLSSGQ
;
A
#
# COMPACT_ATOMS: atom_id res chain seq x y z
N MET A 1 -10.84 -0.21 -1.63
CA MET A 1 -9.72 -0.05 -0.67
C MET A 1 -9.20 -1.45 -0.38
N ARG A 2 -7.88 -1.68 -0.42
CA ARG A 2 -7.29 -2.98 -0.06
C ARG A 2 -7.51 -3.17 1.44
N SER A 3 -8.02 -4.33 1.86
CA SER A 3 -8.14 -4.70 3.28
C SER A 3 -6.84 -5.41 3.69
N THR A 4 -6.23 -5.01 4.80
CA THR A 4 -5.02 -5.61 5.34
C THR A 4 -5.21 -6.04 6.80
N SER A 5 -4.32 -6.89 7.31
CA SER A 5 -4.27 -7.25 8.74
C SER A 5 -4.04 -6.03 9.64
N TYR A 6 -3.51 -4.93 9.11
CA TYR A 6 -3.16 -3.71 9.86
C TYR A 6 -4.10 -2.53 9.62
N ASP A 7 -5.18 -2.67 8.84
CA ASP A 7 -6.15 -1.59 8.61
C ASP A 7 -6.73 -1.08 9.94
N VAL A 8 -6.19 0.04 10.43
CA VAL A 8 -6.54 0.65 11.72
C VAL A 8 -7.09 2.08 11.59
N LYS A 9 -7.16 2.63 10.37
CA LYS A 9 -7.51 4.03 10.09
C LYS A 9 -8.86 4.46 10.69
N ASN A 10 -9.86 3.58 10.63
CA ASN A 10 -11.21 3.85 11.11
C ASN A 10 -11.52 3.18 12.45
N ILE A 11 -10.52 2.57 13.10
CA ILE A 11 -10.73 1.83 14.33
C ILE A 11 -10.96 2.80 15.49
N TYR A 12 -10.13 3.84 15.58
CA TYR A 12 -10.04 4.63 16.79
C TYR A 12 -11.39 5.21 17.24
N HIS A 13 -12.06 6.04 16.45
CA HIS A 13 -13.31 6.70 16.87
C HIS A 13 -14.41 5.71 17.27
N THR A 14 -14.75 4.77 16.39
CA THR A 14 -15.89 3.87 16.61
C THR A 14 -15.72 2.98 17.83
N TYR A 15 -14.53 2.39 18.03
CA TYR A 15 -14.32 1.45 19.14
C TYR A 15 -13.95 2.18 20.43
N LYS A 16 -13.30 3.35 20.35
CA LYS A 16 -13.07 4.21 21.52
C LYS A 16 -14.37 4.66 22.15
N GLU A 17 -15.33 5.13 21.37
CA GLU A 17 -16.64 5.54 21.88
C GLU A 17 -17.33 4.42 22.65
N ILE A 18 -17.21 3.16 22.20
CA ILE A 18 -17.77 2.01 22.92
C ILE A 18 -17.10 1.85 24.29
N ILE A 19 -15.76 1.89 24.35
CA ILE A 19 -15.01 1.81 25.60
C ILE A 19 -15.35 2.98 26.53
N GLU A 20 -15.45 4.21 26.02
CA GLU A 20 -15.69 5.42 26.81
C GLU A 20 -17.15 5.59 27.25
N SER A 21 -18.10 5.00 26.52
CA SER A 21 -19.51 4.96 26.91
C SER A 21 -19.76 4.15 28.18
N TRP A 22 -18.81 3.28 28.57
CA TRP A 22 -18.90 2.56 29.82
C TRP A 22 -18.67 3.51 30.99
N SER A 23 -19.66 3.60 31.88
CA SER A 23 -19.57 4.36 33.13
C SER A 23 -19.96 3.45 34.30
N PRO A 24 -19.18 3.42 35.40
CA PRO A 24 -19.57 2.70 36.60
C PRO A 24 -20.74 3.47 37.24
N SER A 25 -21.97 3.05 36.96
CA SER A 25 -23.14 3.83 37.37
C SER A 25 -23.28 3.88 38.90
N ALA A 26 -23.50 5.07 39.45
CA ALA A 26 -23.68 5.29 40.89
C ALA A 26 -25.03 4.77 41.46
N ASN A 27 -25.90 4.18 40.62
CA ASN A 27 -27.30 3.86 40.97
C ASN A 27 -27.74 2.41 40.72
N PHE A 28 -26.83 1.49 40.45
CA PHE A 28 -27.12 0.05 40.49
C PHE A 28 -26.08 -0.67 41.34
N GLN A 29 -26.29 -0.66 42.65
CA GLN A 29 -25.42 -1.25 43.66
C GLN A 29 -25.26 -2.79 43.59
N THR A 30 -25.70 -3.47 42.52
CA THR A 30 -25.66 -4.94 42.44
C THR A 30 -25.48 -5.57 41.04
N SER A 31 -25.18 -4.86 39.94
CA SER A 31 -25.17 -5.49 38.59
C SER A 31 -23.92 -5.36 37.70
N GLU A 32 -22.74 -4.98 38.22
CA GLU A 32 -21.50 -4.94 37.42
C GLU A 32 -20.43 -5.94 37.88
N ASP A 33 -20.84 -7.15 38.26
CA ASP A 33 -19.86 -8.23 38.27
C ASP A 33 -19.53 -8.63 36.82
N CYS A 34 -18.27 -8.99 36.63
CA CYS A 34 -17.76 -9.65 35.44
C CYS A 34 -18.46 -11.01 35.28
N PHE A 35 -19.65 -11.01 34.68
CA PHE A 35 -20.52 -12.19 34.56
C PHE A 35 -20.27 -12.96 33.27
N PHE A 36 -20.16 -12.25 32.15
CA PHE A 36 -20.03 -12.88 30.83
C PHE A 36 -18.62 -13.37 30.54
N ILE A 37 -17.64 -13.02 31.37
CA ILE A 37 -16.27 -13.50 31.24
C ILE A 37 -15.99 -14.46 32.39
N LYS A 38 -15.70 -15.72 32.05
CA LYS A 38 -15.42 -16.74 33.06
C LYS A 38 -14.24 -16.35 33.96
N GLN A 39 -14.49 -16.36 35.27
CA GLN A 39 -13.56 -15.91 36.30
C GLN A 39 -12.25 -16.70 36.34
N ASP A 40 -12.26 -17.98 35.96
CA ASP A 40 -11.05 -18.82 35.97
C ASP A 40 -9.98 -18.35 34.98
N TYR A 41 -10.40 -17.66 33.90
CA TYR A 41 -9.48 -17.01 32.96
C TYR A 41 -8.93 -15.70 33.53
N ILE A 42 -9.78 -14.91 34.18
CA ILE A 42 -9.41 -13.58 34.71
C ILE A 42 -8.51 -13.67 35.95
N LYS A 43 -8.75 -14.62 36.84
CA LYS A 43 -7.96 -14.80 38.08
C LYS A 43 -6.47 -15.01 37.83
N LYS A 44 -6.09 -15.51 36.64
CA LYS A 44 -4.68 -15.67 36.22
C LYS A 44 -3.93 -14.33 36.10
N HIS A 45 -4.67 -13.23 35.93
CA HIS A 45 -4.16 -11.88 35.64
C HIS A 45 -4.57 -10.85 36.71
N ALA A 46 -4.90 -11.31 37.92
CA ALA A 46 -5.47 -10.45 38.97
C ALA A 46 -4.56 -9.29 39.42
N ASP A 47 -3.26 -9.36 39.13
CA ASP A 47 -2.27 -8.29 39.38
C ASP A 47 -2.47 -7.06 38.47
N THR A 48 -3.08 -7.24 37.30
CA THR A 48 -3.21 -6.19 36.27
C THR A 48 -4.65 -6.02 35.77
N PHE A 49 -5.39 -7.11 35.60
CA PHE A 49 -6.76 -7.11 35.09
C PHE A 49 -7.76 -7.15 36.26
N LYS A 50 -8.18 -5.95 36.71
CA LYS A 50 -9.10 -5.77 37.83
C LYS A 50 -10.55 -6.02 37.42
N ASN A 51 -11.45 -6.20 38.39
CA ASN A 51 -12.88 -6.41 38.12
C ASN A 51 -13.49 -5.27 37.27
N THR A 52 -13.09 -4.02 37.52
CA THR A 52 -13.52 -2.87 36.69
C THR A 52 -13.07 -2.99 35.23
N HIS A 53 -11.86 -3.51 34.98
CA HIS A 53 -11.39 -3.78 33.63
C HIS A 53 -12.21 -4.91 32.99
N CYS A 54 -12.57 -5.93 33.77
CA CYS A 54 -13.47 -6.98 33.27
C CYS A 54 -14.84 -6.42 32.90
N SER A 55 -15.47 -5.62 33.77
CA SER A 55 -16.79 -5.04 33.50
C SER A 55 -16.78 -4.17 32.24
N LYS A 56 -15.70 -3.41 32.04
CA LYS A 56 -15.49 -2.64 30.82
C LYS A 56 -15.25 -3.52 29.59
N ALA A 57 -14.49 -4.60 29.74
CA ALA A 57 -14.23 -5.55 28.66
C ALA A 57 -15.49 -6.30 28.22
N GLN A 58 -16.31 -6.81 29.14
CA GLN A 58 -17.57 -7.47 28.77
C GLN A 58 -18.53 -6.51 28.07
N HIS A 59 -18.65 -5.25 28.54
CA HIS A 59 -19.46 -4.21 27.88
C HIS A 59 -19.01 -4.00 26.44
N TYR A 60 -17.70 -3.84 26.25
CA TYR A 60 -17.11 -3.66 24.95
C TYR A 60 -17.32 -4.86 24.03
N LEU A 61 -16.99 -6.06 24.49
CA LEU A 61 -17.09 -7.28 23.70
C LEU A 61 -18.54 -7.56 23.31
N TYR A 62 -19.49 -7.35 24.22
CA TYR A 62 -20.92 -7.45 23.92
C TYR A 62 -21.37 -6.44 22.84
N ALA A 63 -20.96 -5.18 22.97
CA ALA A 63 -21.28 -4.16 21.97
C ALA A 63 -20.66 -4.48 20.60
N VAL A 64 -19.44 -5.01 20.57
CA VAL A 64 -18.77 -5.41 19.32
C VAL A 64 -19.44 -6.65 18.70
N GLU A 65 -19.74 -7.64 19.53
CA GLU A 65 -20.43 -8.87 19.16
C GLU A 65 -21.79 -8.59 18.51
N SER A 66 -22.56 -7.65 19.05
CA SER A 66 -23.92 -7.33 18.60
C SER A 66 -24.05 -6.95 17.12
N ARG A 67 -22.94 -6.54 16.48
CA ARG A 67 -22.89 -6.25 15.04
C ARG A 67 -22.55 -7.49 14.20
N SER A 68 -21.78 -8.43 14.74
CA SER A 68 -21.44 -9.74 14.15
C SER A 68 -20.90 -9.76 12.70
N VAL A 69 -20.40 -8.63 12.18
CA VAL A 69 -19.76 -8.54 10.85
C VAL A 69 -18.26 -8.81 10.97
N SER A 70 -17.71 -9.72 10.16
CA SER A 70 -16.30 -10.17 10.24
C SER A 70 -15.27 -9.02 10.33
N GLN A 71 -15.32 -8.04 9.43
CA GLN A 71 -14.38 -6.91 9.47
C GLN A 71 -14.58 -6.02 10.71
N TYR A 72 -15.81 -5.91 11.21
CA TYR A 72 -16.12 -5.19 12.44
C TYR A 72 -15.57 -5.94 13.68
N LEU A 73 -15.71 -7.26 13.72
CA LEU A 73 -15.13 -8.09 14.79
C LEU A 73 -13.60 -8.01 14.79
N SER A 74 -12.97 -8.12 13.61
CA SER A 74 -11.51 -8.01 13.45
C SER A 74 -11.00 -6.67 13.96
N ASN A 75 -11.60 -5.57 13.51
CA ASN A 75 -11.20 -4.23 13.93
C ASN A 75 -11.48 -3.98 15.42
N GLY A 76 -12.59 -4.51 15.94
CA GLY A 76 -12.90 -4.47 17.36
C GLY A 76 -11.88 -5.24 18.20
N CYS A 77 -11.39 -6.37 17.71
CA CYS A 77 -10.32 -7.13 18.37
C CYS A 77 -8.98 -6.39 18.40
N LYS A 78 -8.59 -5.75 17.29
CA LYS A 78 -7.38 -4.92 17.23
C LYS A 78 -7.45 -3.75 18.23
N TYR A 79 -8.59 -3.06 18.31
CA TYR A 79 -8.77 -1.99 19.29
C TYR A 79 -8.78 -2.50 20.73
N PHE A 80 -9.44 -3.63 20.98
CA PHE A 80 -9.46 -4.25 22.30
C PHE A 80 -8.05 -4.54 22.80
N LEU A 81 -7.21 -5.07 21.92
CA LEU A 81 -5.80 -5.31 22.19
C LEU A 81 -5.03 -4.01 22.48
N TYR A 82 -5.28 -2.95 21.71
CA TYR A 82 -4.71 -1.63 21.99
C TYR A 82 -5.14 -1.07 23.36
N TRP A 83 -6.42 -1.17 23.71
CA TRP A 83 -6.95 -0.76 25.01
C TRP A 83 -6.31 -1.56 26.16
N LEU A 84 -6.15 -2.88 26.02
CA LEU A 84 -5.45 -3.72 27.00
C LEU A 84 -4.01 -3.23 27.21
N TYR A 85 -3.28 -2.99 26.12
CA TYR A 85 -1.91 -2.50 26.19
C TYR A 85 -1.82 -1.12 26.87
N TYR A 86 -2.64 -0.17 26.43
CA TYR A 86 -2.56 1.23 26.85
C TYR A 86 -3.10 1.44 28.26
N ASP A 87 -4.37 1.10 28.48
CA ASP A 87 -5.12 1.46 29.70
C ASP A 87 -5.00 0.42 30.81
N VAL A 88 -4.95 -0.86 30.46
CA VAL A 88 -4.93 -1.93 31.48
C VAL A 88 -3.50 -2.26 31.91
N LEU A 89 -2.59 -2.40 30.96
CA LEU A 89 -1.20 -2.81 31.19
C LEU A 89 -0.22 -1.62 31.28
N ASN A 90 -0.72 -0.38 31.16
CA ASN A 90 0.05 0.85 31.30
C ASN A 90 1.26 0.93 30.36
N LYS A 91 1.08 0.57 29.08
CA LYS A 91 2.13 0.57 28.05
C LYS A 91 3.40 -0.21 28.42
N LYS A 92 3.31 -1.25 29.24
CA LYS A 92 4.46 -2.13 29.51
C LYS A 92 4.77 -2.97 28.27
N VAL A 93 6.04 -3.04 27.87
CA VAL A 93 6.53 -3.63 26.60
C VAL A 93 6.54 -5.18 26.63
N ASP A 94 5.78 -5.80 27.51
CA ASP A 94 5.65 -7.26 27.54
C ASP A 94 4.50 -7.67 26.62
N TYR A 95 4.76 -7.73 25.31
CA TYR A 95 3.77 -8.11 24.30
C TYR A 95 3.27 -9.55 24.49
N HIS A 96 4.09 -10.43 25.06
CA HIS A 96 3.68 -11.76 25.46
C HIS A 96 2.57 -11.69 26.52
N LYS A 97 2.74 -10.86 27.56
CA LYS A 97 1.71 -10.62 28.56
C LYS A 97 0.45 -10.01 27.96
N VAL A 98 0.57 -9.04 27.04
CA VAL A 98 -0.59 -8.44 26.34
C VAL A 98 -1.38 -9.52 25.59
N LEU A 99 -0.69 -10.35 24.80
CA LEU A 99 -1.31 -11.44 24.03
C LEU A 99 -2.03 -12.43 24.95
N LYS A 100 -1.38 -12.84 26.03
CA LYS A 100 -1.95 -13.80 26.98
C LYS A 100 -3.21 -13.26 27.68
N VAL A 101 -3.20 -12.00 28.09
CA VAL A 101 -4.39 -11.35 28.66
C VAL A 101 -5.51 -11.28 27.62
N TYR A 102 -5.19 -10.89 26.39
CA TYR A 102 -6.14 -10.85 25.29
C TYR A 102 -6.80 -12.22 25.04
N GLU A 103 -6.00 -13.27 24.88
CA GLU A 103 -6.46 -14.64 24.63
C GLU A 103 -7.33 -15.17 25.78
N ASP A 104 -6.89 -15.02 27.02
CA ASP A 104 -7.63 -15.48 28.20
C ASP A 104 -8.96 -14.72 28.37
N VAL A 105 -8.97 -13.40 28.18
CA VAL A 105 -10.20 -12.59 28.28
C VAL A 105 -11.20 -12.97 27.18
N LEU A 106 -10.75 -13.10 25.93
CA LEU A 106 -11.62 -13.43 24.81
C LEU A 106 -12.16 -14.87 24.94
N THR A 107 -11.33 -15.82 25.37
CA THR A 107 -11.76 -17.20 25.65
C THR A 107 -12.75 -17.24 26.81
N GLY A 108 -12.46 -16.54 27.89
CA GLY A 108 -13.36 -16.44 29.03
C GLY A 108 -14.71 -15.81 28.66
N TYR A 109 -14.70 -14.82 27.76
CA TYR A 109 -15.92 -14.22 27.22
C TYR A 109 -16.73 -15.22 26.39
N ILE A 110 -16.10 -15.88 25.41
CA ILE A 110 -16.75 -16.91 24.56
C ILE A 110 -17.44 -17.97 25.41
N GLU A 111 -16.74 -18.47 26.43
CA GLU A 111 -17.27 -19.51 27.29
C GLU A 111 -18.34 -19.01 28.28
N GLY A 112 -18.27 -17.75 28.72
CA GLY A 112 -19.21 -17.17 29.68
C GLY A 112 -20.47 -16.63 29.01
N SER A 113 -20.37 -16.07 27.80
CA SER A 113 -21.50 -15.63 26.98
C SER A 113 -22.18 -16.76 26.21
N SER A 114 -21.52 -17.93 26.11
CA SER A 114 -21.96 -19.05 25.26
C SER A 114 -22.07 -18.68 23.78
N ASN A 115 -21.22 -17.75 23.30
CA ASN A 115 -21.18 -17.29 21.92
C ASN A 115 -19.78 -17.48 21.32
N ASP A 116 -19.69 -17.98 20.08
CA ASP A 116 -18.44 -18.27 19.39
C ASP A 116 -18.03 -17.28 18.30
N TYR A 117 -18.67 -16.11 18.14
CA TYR A 117 -18.29 -15.10 17.15
C TYR A 117 -16.81 -14.69 17.21
N PHE A 118 -16.24 -14.64 18.42
CA PHE A 118 -14.83 -14.30 18.62
C PHE A 118 -13.86 -15.49 18.51
N ARG A 119 -14.34 -16.71 18.31
CA ARG A 119 -13.50 -17.94 18.29
C ARG A 119 -12.35 -17.85 17.31
N ASN A 120 -12.61 -17.30 16.13
CA ASN A 120 -11.60 -17.15 15.07
C ASN A 120 -10.63 -15.98 15.32
N TYR A 121 -10.79 -15.22 16.41
CA TYR A 121 -9.98 -14.06 16.74
C TYR A 121 -9.10 -14.27 17.98
N VAL A 122 -9.24 -15.40 18.71
CA VAL A 122 -8.46 -15.65 19.93
C VAL A 122 -6.95 -15.68 19.65
N ASN A 123 -6.52 -16.41 18.60
CA ASN A 123 -5.10 -16.68 18.33
C ASN A 123 -4.62 -16.08 16.99
N ILE A 124 -5.15 -14.92 16.59
CA ILE A 124 -4.80 -14.30 15.29
C ILE A 124 -3.58 -13.39 15.34
N PHE A 125 -3.12 -13.04 16.54
CA PHE A 125 -2.03 -12.12 16.73
C PHE A 125 -0.79 -12.85 17.25
N SER A 126 0.37 -12.49 16.72
CA SER A 126 1.67 -12.82 17.31
C SER A 126 2.22 -11.61 18.06
N GLU A 127 3.27 -11.79 18.87
CA GLU A 127 3.96 -10.68 19.54
C GLU A 127 4.45 -9.62 18.52
N GLU A 128 4.99 -10.06 17.39
CA GLU A 128 5.44 -9.19 16.30
C GLU A 128 4.27 -8.41 15.67
N THR A 129 3.14 -9.08 15.42
CA THR A 129 1.94 -8.43 14.88
C THR A 129 1.35 -7.42 15.86
N ILE A 130 1.37 -7.73 17.16
CA ILE A 130 0.90 -6.84 18.24
C ILE A 130 1.72 -5.56 18.29
N GLU A 131 3.04 -5.69 18.28
CA GLU A 131 3.94 -4.54 18.29
C GLU A 131 3.59 -3.58 17.14
N LYS A 132 3.45 -4.13 15.93
CA LYS A 132 3.10 -3.37 14.72
C LYS A 132 1.71 -2.71 14.81
N ILE A 133 0.69 -3.44 15.28
CA ILE A 133 -0.66 -2.90 15.49
C ILE A 133 -0.65 -1.75 16.49
N ILE A 134 0.05 -1.91 17.61
CA ILE A 134 0.16 -0.88 18.65
C ILE A 134 0.82 0.38 18.09
N LYS A 135 1.95 0.23 17.38
CA LYS A 135 2.66 1.38 16.79
C LYS A 135 1.80 2.14 15.79
N LEU A 136 1.12 1.43 14.87
CA LEU A 136 0.20 2.07 13.92
C LEU A 136 -0.98 2.74 14.65
N THR A 137 -1.56 2.08 15.65
CA THR A 137 -2.70 2.64 16.39
C THR A 137 -2.30 3.89 17.16
N GLU A 138 -1.12 3.93 17.79
CA GLU A 138 -0.58 5.11 18.47
C GLU A 138 -0.30 6.27 17.50
N MET A 139 0.16 5.97 16.28
CA MET A 139 0.30 6.98 15.22
C MET A 139 -1.05 7.59 14.82
N TYR A 140 -2.08 6.76 14.62
CA TYR A 140 -3.42 7.25 14.31
C TYR A 140 -4.05 8.01 15.47
N ASP A 141 -3.88 7.57 16.72
CA ASP A 141 -4.33 8.28 17.92
C ASP A 141 -3.73 9.70 17.98
N ASN A 142 -2.42 9.84 17.79
CA ASN A 142 -1.78 11.15 17.70
C ASN A 142 -2.30 11.97 16.51
N PHE A 143 -2.54 11.35 15.37
CA PHE A 143 -3.08 12.04 14.20
C PHE A 143 -4.52 12.54 14.42
N HIS A 144 -5.34 11.75 15.10
CA HIS A 144 -6.69 12.17 15.49
C HIS A 144 -6.62 13.35 16.45
N LYS A 145 -5.78 13.29 17.49
CA LYS A 145 -5.56 14.41 18.43
C LYS A 145 -4.99 15.66 17.77
N LEU A 146 -4.16 15.51 16.73
CA LEU A 146 -3.71 16.61 15.89
C LEU A 146 -4.89 17.28 15.15
N LYS A 147 -5.89 16.49 14.74
CA LYS A 147 -7.07 16.95 14.00
C LYS A 147 -8.20 17.49 14.86
N GLU A 148 -8.28 17.12 16.13
CA GLU A 148 -9.33 17.58 17.04
C GLU A 148 -9.41 19.12 17.10
N GLU A 149 -10.63 19.64 17.05
CA GLU A 149 -10.95 21.06 16.80
C GLU A 149 -10.67 22.00 17.98
N ASP A 150 -10.06 21.51 19.06
CA ASP A 150 -9.83 22.36 20.20
C ASP A 150 -8.72 23.39 19.90
N LYS A 151 -9.12 24.65 20.02
CA LYS A 151 -8.35 25.88 19.74
C LYS A 151 -7.18 26.09 20.71
N GLN A 152 -6.50 25.02 21.12
CA GLN A 152 -5.24 25.09 21.83
C GLN A 152 -4.15 25.46 20.82
N VAL A 153 -4.03 26.76 20.58
CA VAL A 153 -2.96 27.37 19.80
C VAL A 153 -1.61 26.95 20.40
N GLY A 154 -0.84 26.18 19.64
CA GLY A 154 0.63 26.25 19.65
C GLY A 154 1.43 25.34 20.56
N GLY A 155 0.82 24.52 21.43
CA GLY A 155 1.57 23.60 22.32
C GLY A 155 1.30 22.12 22.03
N ASN A 156 0.18 21.60 22.54
CA ASN A 156 -0.14 20.16 22.50
C ASN A 156 -0.39 19.63 21.08
N LYS A 157 -0.97 20.46 20.20
CA LYS A 157 -1.27 20.04 18.82
C LYS A 157 0.00 19.67 18.03
N CYS A 158 1.06 20.46 18.18
CA CYS A 158 2.31 20.21 17.46
C CYS A 158 3.13 19.09 18.06
N HIS A 159 2.98 18.86 19.37
CA HIS A 159 3.52 17.66 20.00
C HIS A 159 2.95 16.38 19.36
N HIS A 160 1.64 16.33 19.06
CA HIS A 160 1.06 15.18 18.36
C HIS A 160 1.59 15.03 16.92
N ALA A 161 1.78 16.13 16.19
CA ALA A 161 2.40 16.08 14.87
C ALA A 161 3.86 15.59 14.93
N GLU A 162 4.64 16.06 15.91
CA GLU A 162 6.00 15.60 16.16
C GLU A 162 6.05 14.12 16.50
N GLU A 163 5.12 13.63 17.31
CA GLU A 163 5.04 12.23 17.70
C GLU A 163 4.65 11.33 16.52
N CYS A 164 3.72 11.77 15.67
CA CYS A 164 3.43 11.09 14.40
C CYS A 164 4.70 10.97 13.54
N VAL A 165 5.48 12.05 13.39
CA VAL A 165 6.72 12.06 12.60
C VAL A 165 7.77 11.14 13.21
N ARG A 166 7.94 11.17 14.54
CA ARG A 166 8.91 10.34 15.27
C ARG A 166 8.58 8.86 15.07
N LEU A 167 7.34 8.46 15.35
CA LEU A 167 6.88 7.08 15.18
C LEU A 167 6.96 6.63 13.72
N TYR A 168 6.63 7.51 12.75
CA TYR A 168 6.77 7.18 11.33
C TYR A 168 8.22 6.83 10.97
N LYS A 169 9.17 7.68 11.36
CA LYS A 169 10.61 7.48 11.08
C LYS A 169 11.18 6.24 11.76
N GLU A 170 10.64 5.85 12.90
CA GLU A 170 11.02 4.62 13.58
C GLU A 170 10.54 3.39 12.79
N ASN A 171 9.28 3.44 12.32
CA ASN A 171 8.62 2.31 11.67
C ASN A 171 8.95 2.15 10.19
N ILE A 172 9.33 3.20 9.47
CA ILE A 172 9.71 3.09 8.04
C ILE A 172 10.93 2.18 7.82
N LYS A 173 11.81 2.07 8.81
CA LYS A 173 12.97 1.15 8.77
C LYS A 173 12.56 -0.31 8.60
N ILE A 174 11.43 -0.71 9.20
CA ILE A 174 10.86 -2.06 9.03
C ILE A 174 10.52 -2.33 7.55
N CYS A 175 10.11 -1.28 6.84
CA CYS A 175 9.78 -1.32 5.42
C CYS A 175 11.00 -1.30 4.51
N GLU A 176 12.05 -0.57 4.90
CA GLU A 176 13.35 -0.55 4.22
C GLU A 176 13.99 -1.95 4.22
N ASP A 177 13.83 -2.68 5.32
CA ASP A 177 14.31 -4.07 5.45
C ASP A 177 13.47 -5.09 4.67
N GLY A 178 12.33 -4.68 4.10
CA GLY A 178 11.46 -5.54 3.26
C GLY A 178 10.63 -6.56 4.03
N ASN A 179 10.45 -6.37 5.34
CA ASN A 179 9.96 -7.44 6.24
C ASN A 179 8.44 -7.62 6.25
N ASP A 180 7.62 -6.60 5.93
CA ASP A 180 6.15 -6.70 6.04
C ASP A 180 5.41 -5.74 5.09
N TYR A 181 5.02 -6.22 3.92
CA TYR A 181 4.36 -5.39 2.91
C TYR A 181 3.03 -4.80 3.38
N ASP A 182 2.22 -5.57 4.13
CA ASP A 182 0.90 -5.12 4.57
C ASP A 182 1.04 -4.02 5.64
N PHE A 183 2.00 -4.16 6.56
CA PHE A 183 2.35 -3.11 7.50
C PHE A 183 2.78 -1.82 6.79
N CYS A 184 3.66 -1.96 5.79
CA CYS A 184 4.18 -0.83 5.04
C CYS A 184 3.10 -0.13 4.20
N TYR A 185 2.18 -0.90 3.65
CA TYR A 185 1.00 -0.37 2.97
C TYR A 185 0.17 0.52 3.90
N GLU A 186 -0.10 0.08 5.14
CA GLU A 186 -0.84 0.89 6.11
C GLU A 186 -0.04 2.09 6.64
N LEU A 187 1.27 1.92 6.83
CA LEU A 187 2.14 3.03 7.21
C LEU A 187 2.11 4.15 6.15
N ASP A 188 2.05 3.79 4.87
CA ASP A 188 1.93 4.75 3.76
C ASP A 188 0.54 5.38 3.67
N ASN A 189 -0.53 4.63 3.97
CA ASN A 189 -1.89 5.21 4.11
C ASN A 189 -1.95 6.25 5.24
N MET A 190 -1.26 5.98 6.35
CA MET A 190 -1.13 6.91 7.47
C MET A 190 -0.36 8.17 7.04
N LYS A 191 0.76 8.01 6.33
CA LYS A 191 1.49 9.12 5.70
C LYS A 191 0.59 9.95 4.77
N GLU A 192 -0.14 9.33 3.86
CA GLU A 192 -1.01 10.04 2.91
C GLU A 192 -2.01 10.94 3.67
N SER A 193 -2.60 10.40 4.74
CA SER A 193 -3.53 11.15 5.60
C SER A 193 -2.85 12.31 6.33
N TYR A 194 -1.64 12.09 6.86
CA TYR A 194 -0.85 13.13 7.54
C TYR A 194 -0.44 14.25 6.58
N ASP A 195 0.13 13.91 5.43
CA ASP A 195 0.60 14.85 4.42
C ASP A 195 -0.55 15.74 3.90
N GLU A 196 -1.71 15.14 3.62
CA GLU A 196 -2.90 15.87 3.20
C GLU A 196 -3.33 16.90 4.24
N TYR A 197 -3.38 16.49 5.51
CA TYR A 197 -3.75 17.37 6.61
C TYR A 197 -2.75 18.52 6.78
N MET A 198 -1.45 18.20 6.82
CA MET A 198 -0.40 19.18 7.09
C MET A 198 -0.22 20.19 5.95
N LYS A 199 -0.45 19.79 4.71
CA LYS A 199 -0.45 20.71 3.54
C LYS A 199 -1.66 21.63 3.54
N SER A 200 -2.84 21.10 3.88
CA SER A 200 -4.09 21.86 3.83
C SER A 200 -4.29 22.77 5.04
N ASN A 201 -3.56 22.52 6.13
CA ASN A 201 -3.68 23.28 7.37
C ASN A 201 -2.34 23.94 7.72
N GLU A 202 -2.37 25.27 7.87
CA GLU A 202 -1.27 26.03 8.44
C GLU A 202 -1.22 25.81 9.97
N CYS A 203 -0.80 24.62 10.37
CA CYS A 203 -0.46 24.28 11.74
C CYS A 203 0.97 23.74 11.81
N CYS A 204 1.61 23.96 12.96
CA CYS A 204 2.93 23.41 13.30
C CYS A 204 4.02 23.70 12.25
N PRO A 205 4.52 24.94 12.17
CA PRO A 205 5.50 25.36 11.16
C PRO A 205 6.80 24.54 11.15
N ASN A 206 7.18 23.99 12.30
CA ASN A 206 8.42 23.21 12.46
C ASN A 206 8.25 21.72 12.08
N SER A 207 7.01 21.25 11.90
CA SER A 207 6.75 19.86 11.53
C SER A 207 6.81 19.69 10.01
N PRO A 208 7.37 18.57 9.51
CA PRO A 208 7.37 18.27 8.08
C PRO A 208 5.97 18.29 7.48
N LYS A 209 5.80 18.95 6.34
CA LYS A 209 4.53 18.92 5.58
C LYS A 209 4.33 17.63 4.78
N THR A 210 5.41 16.89 4.59
CA THR A 210 5.42 15.59 3.94
C THR A 210 6.37 14.66 4.64
N LEU A 211 5.99 13.40 4.76
CA LEU A 211 6.90 12.32 5.13
C LEU A 211 7.49 11.69 3.87
N GLU A 212 8.56 10.90 4.02
CA GLU A 212 9.11 10.09 2.93
C GLU A 212 8.26 8.83 2.74
N SER A 213 8.07 8.34 1.50
CA SER A 213 7.28 7.12 1.27
C SER A 213 8.18 5.90 1.23
N TYR A 214 7.74 4.81 1.87
CA TYR A 214 8.44 3.53 1.80
C TYR A 214 8.52 2.97 0.36
N ARG A 215 7.66 3.44 -0.56
CA ARG A 215 7.62 2.94 -1.94
C ARG A 215 8.93 3.13 -2.69
N LEU A 216 9.82 4.03 -2.23
CA LEU A 216 11.18 4.18 -2.74
C LEU A 216 12.04 2.92 -2.49
N TYR A 217 11.69 2.12 -1.50
CA TYR A 217 12.41 0.91 -1.08
C TYR A 217 11.73 -0.37 -1.54
N ASN A 218 10.54 -0.28 -2.15
CA ASN A 218 9.84 -1.45 -2.66
C ASN A 218 10.59 -2.01 -3.88
N PRO A 219 11.16 -3.24 -3.81
CA PRO A 219 11.95 -3.79 -4.90
C PRO A 219 11.15 -3.90 -6.20
N ALA A 220 9.85 -4.21 -6.11
CA ALA A 220 8.98 -4.25 -7.28
C ALA A 220 8.88 -2.86 -7.93
N VAL A 221 8.73 -1.78 -7.15
CA VAL A 221 8.68 -0.41 -7.71
C VAL A 221 10.05 -0.03 -8.28
N VAL A 222 11.13 -0.24 -7.54
CA VAL A 222 12.49 0.14 -7.96
C VAL A 222 12.92 -0.59 -9.23
N ILE A 223 12.56 -1.87 -9.37
CA ILE A 223 12.90 -2.68 -10.55
C ILE A 223 11.93 -2.39 -11.70
N ILE A 224 10.61 -2.45 -11.46
CA ILE A 224 9.61 -2.35 -12.54
C ILE A 224 9.59 -0.95 -13.15
N THR A 225 9.76 0.12 -12.35
CA THR A 225 9.60 1.50 -12.85
C THR A 225 10.58 1.83 -13.98
N PRO A 226 11.90 1.57 -13.87
CA PRO A 226 12.83 1.72 -14.99
C PRO A 226 12.45 0.88 -16.22
N PHE A 227 12.09 -0.39 -16.03
CA PHE A 227 11.72 -1.27 -17.15
C PHE A 227 10.44 -0.78 -17.86
N SER A 228 9.43 -0.34 -17.11
CA SER A 228 8.20 0.22 -17.67
C SER A 228 8.49 1.49 -18.46
N ILE A 229 9.34 2.40 -17.95
CA ILE A 229 9.74 3.62 -18.66
C ILE A 229 10.48 3.27 -19.96
N LEU A 230 11.44 2.34 -19.90
CA LEU A 230 12.19 1.88 -21.07
C LEU A 230 11.27 1.23 -22.12
N LEU A 231 10.30 0.42 -21.69
CA LEU A 231 9.31 -0.19 -22.57
C LEU A 231 8.42 0.87 -23.25
N VAL A 232 7.93 1.86 -22.49
CA VAL A 232 7.15 2.97 -23.06
C VAL A 232 7.96 3.71 -24.11
N ILE A 233 9.20 4.10 -23.79
CA ILE A 233 10.09 4.80 -24.73
C ILE A 233 10.34 3.94 -25.99
N SER A 234 10.65 2.65 -25.82
CA SER A 234 10.90 1.74 -26.93
C SER A 234 9.67 1.59 -27.84
N LEU A 235 8.48 1.45 -27.26
CA LEU A 235 7.22 1.36 -28.01
C LEU A 235 6.95 2.68 -28.74
N SER A 236 7.08 3.82 -28.07
CA SER A 236 6.92 5.13 -28.68
C SER A 236 7.87 5.33 -29.87
N LEU A 237 9.15 4.96 -29.75
CA LEU A 237 10.12 5.01 -30.85
C LEU A 237 9.75 4.06 -32.00
N PHE A 238 9.27 2.85 -31.70
CA PHE A 238 8.80 1.91 -32.72
C PHE A 238 7.60 2.46 -33.51
N PHE A 239 6.63 3.06 -32.83
CA PHE A 239 5.48 3.71 -33.47
C PHE A 239 5.93 4.93 -34.30
N LEU A 240 6.82 5.77 -33.76
CA LEU A 240 7.38 6.90 -34.51
C LEU A 240 8.15 6.43 -35.75
N TYR A 241 8.96 5.37 -35.65
CA TYR A 241 9.71 4.82 -36.78
C TYR A 241 8.77 4.25 -37.87
N LYS A 242 7.72 3.52 -37.47
CA LYS A 242 6.80 2.87 -38.40
C LYS A 242 5.80 3.83 -39.05
N PHE A 243 5.33 4.84 -38.31
CA PHE A 243 4.22 5.70 -38.74
C PHE A 243 4.61 7.15 -39.05
N THR A 244 5.84 7.57 -38.74
CA THR A 244 6.35 8.88 -39.19
C THR A 244 7.16 8.70 -40.48
N PRO A 245 6.81 9.37 -41.59
CA PRO A 245 7.42 9.15 -42.91
C PRO A 245 8.81 9.81 -43.02
N PHE A 246 9.75 9.50 -42.13
CA PHE A 246 11.13 9.98 -42.24
C PHE A 246 11.89 9.37 -43.43
N GLY A 247 11.44 8.23 -43.96
CA GLY A 247 11.99 7.62 -45.18
C GLY A 247 11.87 8.51 -46.44
N SER A 248 10.96 9.48 -46.44
CA SER A 248 10.83 10.49 -47.51
C SER A 248 11.85 11.63 -47.39
N ILE A 249 12.24 11.98 -46.16
CA ILE A 249 13.10 13.13 -45.87
C ILE A 249 14.57 12.79 -46.17
N PHE A 250 15.05 11.62 -45.77
CA PHE A 250 16.42 11.18 -46.07
C PHE A 250 16.64 10.86 -47.56
N ARG A 251 15.60 10.55 -48.33
CA ARG A 251 15.71 10.27 -49.77
C ARG A 251 15.84 11.54 -50.62
N LYS A 252 15.56 12.72 -50.08
CA LYS A 252 15.73 14.00 -50.79
C LYS A 252 17.15 14.56 -50.73
N SER A 253 17.99 14.12 -49.79
CA SER A 253 19.35 14.68 -49.62
C SER A 253 20.42 14.03 -50.51
N THR A 254 20.11 12.97 -51.24
CA THR A 254 21.06 12.29 -52.15
C THR A 254 20.72 12.57 -53.62
N LYS A 255 20.50 13.84 -53.98
CA LYS A 255 20.65 14.29 -55.37
C LYS A 255 22.05 14.89 -55.51
N ASN A 256 23.01 14.05 -55.87
CA ASN A 256 24.30 14.51 -56.40
C ASN A 256 24.03 15.49 -57.55
N LYS A 257 24.36 16.77 -57.37
CA LYS A 257 24.52 17.70 -58.49
C LYS A 257 25.70 17.18 -59.32
N LYS A 258 25.42 16.46 -60.41
CA LYS A 258 26.38 16.37 -61.51
C LYS A 258 26.37 17.74 -62.19
N ASN A 259 27.46 18.49 -62.04
CA ASN A 259 27.72 19.65 -62.86
C ASN A 259 27.86 19.18 -64.31
N VAL A 260 26.96 19.62 -65.18
CA VAL A 260 27.12 19.52 -66.62
C VAL A 260 28.04 20.67 -67.03
N SER A 261 29.23 20.36 -67.53
CA SER A 261 30.01 21.30 -68.33
C SER A 261 29.74 20.99 -69.79
N ASP A 262 29.04 21.89 -70.47
CA ASP A 262 29.05 21.94 -71.93
C ASP A 262 30.46 22.37 -72.37
N ASN A 263 31.08 21.60 -73.27
CA ASN A 263 31.58 22.11 -74.55
C ASN A 263 32.35 21.06 -75.39
N LEU A 264 31.91 20.99 -76.65
CA LEU A 264 32.62 20.88 -77.93
C LEU A 264 33.21 19.54 -78.44
N ASP A 265 32.61 19.12 -79.57
CA ASP A 265 33.14 18.47 -80.78
C ASP A 265 34.20 17.35 -80.71
N TYR A 266 33.85 16.19 -81.25
CA TYR A 266 34.14 15.87 -82.67
C TYR A 266 33.31 14.65 -83.13
N ALA A 267 32.98 14.65 -84.42
CA ALA A 267 32.25 13.66 -85.22
C ALA A 267 32.46 12.17 -84.82
N THR A 268 31.52 11.25 -85.01
CA THR A 268 31.18 10.69 -86.35
C THR A 268 29.94 9.77 -86.26
N HIS A 269 29.08 9.92 -87.27
CA HIS A 269 27.96 9.09 -87.74
C HIS A 269 27.81 7.64 -87.21
N VAL A 270 26.58 7.25 -86.85
CA VAL A 270 25.72 6.28 -87.58
C VAL A 270 24.29 6.33 -87.01
N LEU A 271 23.32 6.58 -87.88
CA LEU A 271 21.88 6.32 -87.73
C LEU A 271 21.54 5.12 -88.65
N PRO A 272 20.35 4.47 -88.63
CA PRO A 272 19.23 4.56 -87.67
C PRO A 272 18.48 3.22 -87.41
N HIS A 273 17.43 3.34 -86.58
CA HIS A 273 16.11 2.66 -86.68
C HIS A 273 15.82 1.29 -86.02
N THR A 274 14.77 1.39 -85.17
CA THR A 274 13.59 0.53 -85.03
C THR A 274 13.74 -0.87 -84.42
N SER A 275 12.97 -1.13 -83.36
CA SER A 275 11.87 -2.10 -83.49
C SER A 275 10.76 -1.88 -82.46
N GLN A 276 9.54 -2.10 -82.95
CA GLN A 276 8.27 -1.97 -82.28
C GLN A 276 8.09 -2.92 -81.08
N ARG A 277 7.26 -2.46 -80.15
CA ARG A 277 6.50 -3.29 -79.20
C ARG A 277 5.99 -4.57 -79.87
N VAL A 278 6.40 -5.71 -79.32
CA VAL A 278 5.62 -6.95 -79.41
C VAL A 278 5.22 -7.34 -77.99
N LYS A 279 3.94 -7.12 -77.66
CA LYS A 279 3.29 -7.77 -76.52
C LYS A 279 2.91 -9.17 -76.98
N ASN A 280 3.41 -10.21 -76.33
CA ASN A 280 2.80 -11.54 -76.39
C ASN A 280 2.74 -12.15 -75.00
N TYR A 281 1.52 -12.55 -74.63
CA TYR A 281 1.17 -13.20 -73.39
C TYR A 281 1.43 -14.71 -73.46
N ASN A 282 1.72 -15.26 -72.28
CA ASN A 282 1.31 -16.56 -71.75
C ASN A 282 2.17 -17.84 -71.92
N LYS A 283 2.33 -18.46 -70.73
CA LYS A 283 2.33 -19.88 -70.35
C LYS A 283 3.63 -20.70 -70.49
N LYS A 284 4.22 -20.91 -69.30
CA LYS A 284 4.75 -22.16 -68.72
C LYS A 284 5.30 -23.22 -69.70
N ARG A 285 6.61 -23.49 -69.60
CA ARG A 285 7.18 -24.84 -69.43
C ARG A 285 8.59 -24.75 -68.84
N GLN A 286 8.84 -25.56 -67.81
CA GLN A 286 10.14 -25.83 -67.19
C GLN A 286 10.99 -26.71 -68.10
N TYR A 287 12.30 -26.43 -68.19
CA TYR A 287 13.32 -27.47 -68.16
C TYR A 287 14.58 -26.95 -67.44
N ASN A 288 15.01 -27.70 -66.42
CA ASN A 288 16.36 -27.70 -65.84
C ASN A 288 17.38 -28.25 -66.85
N ILE A 289 18.68 -28.09 -66.57
CA ILE A 289 19.91 -28.82 -67.02
C ILE A 289 20.97 -27.75 -67.35
N SER A 290 21.88 -27.38 -66.43
CA SER A 290 23.09 -28.02 -65.85
C SER A 290 24.38 -27.48 -66.50
N TYR A 291 25.28 -26.95 -65.68
CA TYR A 291 26.62 -26.52 -66.07
C TYR A 291 27.53 -27.74 -66.32
N LEU A 292 28.39 -27.65 -67.33
CA LEU A 292 29.64 -28.40 -67.39
C LEU A 292 30.81 -27.42 -67.55
N SER A 293 31.79 -27.61 -66.66
CA SER A 293 33.09 -26.97 -66.57
C SER A 293 34.14 -27.78 -67.35
N SER A 294 35.28 -27.11 -67.63
CA SER A 294 36.62 -27.62 -67.98
C SER A 294 36.76 -28.33 -69.33
N GLY A 295 37.83 -28.19 -70.11
CA GLY A 295 39.12 -27.55 -69.93
C GLY A 295 40.15 -28.32 -70.77
N GLN A 296 41.04 -27.62 -71.48
CA GLN A 296 42.45 -27.92 -71.73
C GLN A 296 43.06 -26.81 -72.58
#